data_AF-A0A091C2W8-F1
#
_entry.id   AF-A0A091C2W8-F1
#
_cell.length_a   1.000
_cell.length_b   1.000
_cell.length_c   1.000
_cell.angle_alpha   90.00
_cell.angle_beta   90.00
_cell.angle_gamma   90.00
#
_symmetry.space_group_name_H-M   'P 1'
#
loop_
_entity.id
_entity.type
_entity.pdbx_description
1 polymer ?
#
loop_
_entity_poly.entity_id
_entity_poly.type
_entity_poly.pdbx_seq_one_letter_code
_entity_poly.pdbx_strand_id
1 'polypeptide(L)'
;MQTGLPPIYNENTEILILGSAPSVQSLAKQQYYGNKTNQFWEIIFTCLKVTDPKNYEKRIQVLLNHHIGLWDIFHTFERSGSMDHHFTQYEINDFTSLLENTSIKTIIANGKTAYHEIVANHLFPERSVYCCLSTSGANNSRKQKRQIEWQQALNKTNQTYFGNNTWIRAAAYYLRYQVFVLEQKIAPSLEFDEKTNTIHNYLVVLNQKEPVATIRFDIYKNHTISPDRFCVAKSVRNQGIGSSLLNDFEKKALGLGYKYSLLSAEKQAIPFYQKNGYQIASEEYLEDGIFCVQMKKTLKV
;
A
#
# COMPACT_ATOMS: atom_id res chain seq x y z
N MET A 1 -4.95 33.83 3.57
CA MET A 1 -5.38 32.51 3.10
C MET A 1 -5.30 32.37 1.58
N GLN A 2 -4.70 31.28 1.09
CA GLN A 2 -4.61 30.90 -0.34
C GLN A 2 -5.59 29.76 -0.63
N THR A 3 -6.14 29.71 -1.84
CA THR A 3 -6.99 28.60 -2.31
C THR A 3 -6.18 27.67 -3.22
N GLY A 4 -6.41 26.36 -3.09
CA GLY A 4 -5.82 25.31 -3.90
C GLY A 4 -6.29 25.32 -5.36
N LEU A 5 -5.75 24.38 -6.13
CA LEU A 5 -6.14 24.18 -7.53
C LEU A 5 -7.37 23.24 -7.62
N PRO A 6 -8.21 23.36 -8.67
CA PRO A 6 -9.32 22.46 -8.90
C PRO A 6 -8.84 21.03 -9.24
N PRO A 7 -9.58 19.99 -8.84
CA PRO A 7 -9.22 18.60 -9.10
C PRO A 7 -9.16 18.29 -10.60
N ILE A 8 -8.28 17.36 -10.97
CA ILE A 8 -8.19 16.82 -12.32
C ILE A 8 -8.55 15.33 -12.26
N TYR A 9 -9.67 14.96 -12.86
CA TYR A 9 -10.15 13.59 -12.96
C TYR A 9 -11.25 13.48 -14.04
N ASN A 10 -11.66 12.25 -14.34
CA ASN A 10 -12.84 11.90 -15.14
C ASN A 10 -13.51 10.63 -14.56
N GLU A 11 -14.63 10.17 -15.11
CA GLU A 11 -15.34 9.00 -14.58
C GLU A 11 -14.49 7.72 -14.57
N ASN A 12 -13.49 7.64 -15.47
CA ASN A 12 -12.60 6.50 -15.61
C ASN A 12 -11.38 6.55 -14.68
N THR A 13 -11.30 7.52 -13.77
CA THR A 13 -10.16 7.64 -12.86
C THR A 13 -10.17 6.51 -11.83
N GLU A 14 -9.02 5.86 -11.65
CA GLU A 14 -8.83 4.75 -10.70
C GLU A 14 -7.74 5.04 -9.65
N ILE A 15 -6.78 5.91 -9.99
CA ILE A 15 -5.70 6.36 -9.10
C ILE A 15 -5.86 7.86 -8.88
N LEU A 16 -5.88 8.29 -7.62
CA LEU A 16 -5.82 9.72 -7.27
C LEU A 16 -4.48 10.01 -6.59
N ILE A 17 -3.72 10.95 -7.14
CA ILE A 17 -2.48 11.44 -6.54
C ILE A 17 -2.80 12.73 -5.78
N LEU A 18 -2.42 12.77 -4.50
CA LEU A 18 -2.68 13.88 -3.60
C LEU A 18 -1.38 14.52 -3.11
N GLY A 19 -1.16 15.79 -3.49
CA GLY A 19 -0.22 16.66 -2.79
C GLY A 19 -0.81 17.20 -1.49
N SER A 20 -0.01 17.89 -0.66
CA SER A 20 -0.56 18.60 0.50
C SER A 20 -1.24 19.90 0.07
N ALA A 21 -0.50 20.73 -0.66
CA ALA A 21 -0.96 22.00 -1.22
C ALA A 21 -0.07 22.42 -2.40
N PRO A 22 -0.58 23.24 -3.33
CA PRO A 22 0.21 23.72 -4.45
C PRO A 22 1.30 24.72 -4.02
N SER A 23 2.46 24.62 -4.67
CA SER A 23 3.54 25.60 -4.51
C SER A 23 3.13 26.98 -5.04
N VAL A 24 3.81 28.05 -4.61
CA VAL A 24 3.58 29.42 -5.14
C VAL A 24 3.66 29.43 -6.67
N GLN A 25 4.62 28.69 -7.26
CA GLN A 25 4.77 28.60 -8.72
C GLN A 25 3.64 27.81 -9.39
N SER A 26 3.09 26.80 -8.70
CA SER A 26 1.93 26.04 -9.19
C SER A 26 0.68 26.92 -9.23
N LEU A 27 0.44 27.71 -8.17
CA LEU A 27 -0.67 28.66 -8.10
C LEU A 27 -0.53 29.77 -9.14
N ALA A 28 0.65 30.37 -9.28
CA ALA A 28 0.88 31.44 -10.25
C ALA A 28 0.65 30.96 -11.71
N LYS A 29 0.93 29.69 -12.00
CA LYS A 29 0.72 29.10 -13.33
C LYS A 29 -0.65 28.46 -13.52
N GLN A 30 -1.44 28.29 -12.45
CA GLN A 30 -2.64 27.44 -12.43
C GLN A 30 -2.34 26.01 -12.93
N GLN A 31 -1.22 25.44 -12.47
CA GLN A 31 -0.73 24.14 -12.92
C GLN A 31 -0.20 23.30 -11.75
N TYR A 32 -0.63 22.05 -11.66
CA TYR A 32 -0.04 21.10 -10.73
C TYR A 32 1.45 20.91 -11.02
N TYR A 33 2.24 20.88 -9.95
CA TYR A 33 3.69 20.69 -10.00
C TYR A 33 4.40 21.64 -10.98
N GLY A 34 3.95 22.90 -11.07
CA GLY A 34 4.49 23.91 -11.98
C GLY A 34 5.90 24.41 -11.64
N ASN A 35 6.46 24.03 -10.49
CA ASN A 35 7.82 24.38 -10.09
C ASN A 35 8.86 23.56 -10.86
N LYS A 36 9.83 24.23 -11.49
CA LYS A 36 10.89 23.60 -12.29
C LYS A 36 11.76 22.60 -11.51
N THR A 37 11.88 22.78 -10.19
CA THR A 37 12.64 21.85 -9.33
C THR A 37 11.83 20.63 -8.90
N ASN A 38 10.52 20.62 -9.14
CA ASN A 38 9.65 19.49 -8.83
C ASN A 38 9.79 18.39 -9.88
N GLN A 39 10.09 17.17 -9.43
CA GLN A 39 10.35 16.02 -10.30
C GLN A 39 9.11 15.20 -10.63
N PHE A 40 7.90 15.66 -10.27
CA PHE A 40 6.66 14.90 -10.47
C PHE A 40 6.52 14.39 -11.90
N TRP A 41 6.59 15.28 -12.88
CA TRP A 41 6.42 14.92 -14.28
C TRP A 41 7.50 13.94 -14.76
N GLU A 42 8.75 14.14 -14.38
CA GLU A 42 9.84 13.20 -14.71
C GLU A 42 9.56 11.80 -14.16
N ILE A 43 9.15 11.71 -12.90
CA ILE A 43 8.86 10.44 -12.21
C ILE A 43 7.68 9.73 -12.86
N ILE A 44 6.54 10.41 -13.04
CA ILE A 44 5.33 9.80 -13.59
C ILE A 44 5.58 9.27 -14.99
N PHE A 45 6.15 10.07 -15.89
CA PHE A 45 6.37 9.65 -17.26
C PHE A 45 7.40 8.52 -17.37
N THR A 46 8.40 8.50 -16.49
CA THR A 46 9.31 7.36 -16.35
C THR A 46 8.56 6.10 -15.90
N CYS A 47 7.68 6.20 -14.89
CA CYS A 47 6.90 5.07 -14.39
C CYS A 47 5.93 4.51 -15.44
N LEU A 48 5.31 5.39 -16.22
CA LEU A 48 4.37 5.04 -17.29
C LEU A 48 5.08 4.55 -18.56
N LYS A 49 6.41 4.74 -18.66
CA LYS A 49 7.21 4.47 -19.86
C LYS A 49 6.70 5.22 -21.09
N VAL A 50 6.25 6.45 -20.89
CA VAL A 50 5.75 7.36 -21.94
C VAL A 50 6.67 8.56 -22.01
N THR A 51 6.91 9.10 -23.22
CA THR A 51 7.69 10.32 -23.37
C THR A 51 6.89 11.51 -22.85
N ASP A 52 7.50 12.31 -21.98
CA ASP A 52 6.88 13.53 -21.42
C ASP A 52 6.64 14.58 -22.54
N PRO A 53 5.39 14.93 -22.85
CA PRO A 53 5.06 15.85 -23.94
C PRO A 53 5.41 17.32 -23.62
N LYS A 54 5.85 17.62 -22.39
CA LYS A 54 6.26 18.94 -21.84
C LYS A 54 5.15 20.00 -21.78
N ASN A 55 4.17 19.98 -22.67
CA ASN A 55 2.96 20.79 -22.61
C ASN A 55 2.03 20.26 -21.49
N TYR A 56 1.53 21.17 -20.64
CA TYR A 56 0.74 20.81 -19.46
C TYR A 56 -0.56 20.10 -19.79
N GLU A 57 -1.35 20.60 -20.74
CA GLU A 57 -2.62 20.00 -21.14
C GLU A 57 -2.41 18.59 -21.71
N LYS A 58 -1.38 18.41 -22.55
CA LYS A 58 -1.00 17.09 -23.05
C LYS A 58 -0.57 16.15 -21.93
N ARG A 59 0.12 16.65 -20.89
CA ARG A 59 0.46 15.83 -19.72
C ARG A 59 -0.79 15.37 -18.99
N ILE A 60 -1.74 16.27 -18.76
CA ILE A 60 -3.03 15.94 -18.15
C ILE A 60 -3.75 14.87 -18.96
N GLN A 61 -3.80 15.00 -20.28
CA GLN A 61 -4.47 14.00 -21.10
C GLN A 61 -3.80 12.63 -21.03
N VAL A 62 -2.47 12.56 -20.96
CA VAL A 62 -1.79 11.28 -20.73
C VAL A 62 -2.18 10.70 -19.37
N LEU A 63 -2.21 11.50 -18.29
CA LEU A 63 -2.63 10.99 -16.99
C LEU A 63 -4.06 10.42 -17.01
N LEU A 64 -5.01 11.15 -17.60
CA LEU A 64 -6.39 10.71 -17.72
C LEU A 64 -6.52 9.42 -18.55
N ASN A 65 -5.77 9.30 -19.65
CA ASN A 65 -5.70 8.06 -20.43
C ASN A 65 -5.12 6.88 -19.65
N HIS A 66 -4.30 7.15 -18.64
CA HIS A 66 -3.76 6.17 -17.71
C HIS A 66 -4.61 6.03 -16.43
N HIS A 67 -5.82 6.62 -16.38
CA HIS A 67 -6.75 6.57 -15.25
C HIS A 67 -6.20 7.21 -13.97
N ILE A 68 -5.35 8.23 -14.12
CA ILE A 68 -4.70 8.95 -13.02
C ILE A 68 -5.31 10.35 -12.92
N GLY A 69 -5.84 10.67 -11.75
CA GLY A 69 -6.26 12.01 -11.36
C GLY A 69 -5.27 12.69 -10.42
N LEU A 70 -5.34 14.02 -10.35
CA LEU A 70 -4.53 14.87 -9.47
C LEU A 70 -5.42 15.74 -8.59
N TRP A 71 -5.04 15.89 -7.33
CA TRP A 71 -5.55 16.96 -6.47
C TRP A 71 -4.57 17.25 -5.33
N ASP A 72 -5.00 18.05 -4.36
CA ASP A 72 -4.29 18.35 -3.12
C ASP A 72 -5.21 18.10 -1.92
N ILE A 73 -4.64 17.88 -0.74
CA ILE A 73 -5.41 17.71 0.50
C ILE A 73 -6.08 19.03 0.91
N PHE A 74 -5.34 20.15 0.87
CA PHE A 74 -5.85 21.42 1.38
C PHE A 74 -6.63 22.20 0.31
N HIS A 75 -7.87 22.54 0.62
CA HIS A 75 -8.73 23.44 -0.14
C HIS A 75 -8.27 24.89 0.03
N THR A 76 -8.19 25.34 1.27
CA THR A 76 -7.64 26.64 1.66
C THR A 76 -6.51 26.44 2.65
N PHE A 77 -5.51 27.31 2.64
CA PHE A 77 -4.38 27.21 3.56
C PHE A 77 -3.63 28.53 3.73
N GLU A 78 -2.94 28.65 4.86
CA GLU A 78 -1.95 29.68 5.14
C GLU A 78 -0.56 29.04 5.32
N ARG A 79 0.44 29.65 4.69
CA ARG A 79 1.84 29.22 4.75
C ARG A 79 2.66 30.33 5.37
N SER A 80 3.48 30.00 6.37
CA SER A 80 4.46 30.93 6.93
C SER A 80 5.83 30.78 6.26
N GLY A 81 6.32 31.86 5.66
CA GLY A 81 7.60 31.88 4.94
C GLY A 81 7.58 31.21 3.55
N SER A 82 8.76 31.08 2.93
CA SER A 82 8.95 30.53 1.58
C SER A 82 9.16 29.01 1.53
N MET A 83 9.28 28.33 2.68
CA MET A 83 9.47 26.89 2.76
C MET A 83 8.13 26.15 2.92
N ASP A 84 7.89 25.16 2.06
CA ASP A 84 6.58 24.54 1.76
C ASP A 84 5.95 23.65 2.86
N HIS A 85 6.34 23.77 4.14
CA HIS A 85 6.00 22.75 5.16
C HIS A 85 5.40 23.24 6.48
N HIS A 86 5.20 24.56 6.67
CA HIS A 86 4.50 25.07 7.86
C HIS A 86 3.15 25.66 7.45
N PHE A 87 2.11 24.83 7.53
CA PHE A 87 0.72 25.25 7.39
C PHE A 87 0.17 25.61 8.77
N THR A 88 -0.28 26.85 8.95
CA THR A 88 -0.75 27.36 10.25
C THR A 88 -2.26 27.29 10.39
N GLN A 89 -2.98 27.43 9.27
CA GLN A 89 -4.43 27.28 9.16
C GLN A 89 -4.74 26.66 7.81
N TYR A 90 -5.69 25.72 7.75
CA TYR A 90 -6.10 25.08 6.51
C TYR A 90 -7.49 24.44 6.63
N GLU A 91 -8.13 24.27 5.47
CA GLU A 91 -9.34 23.47 5.30
C GLU A 91 -9.04 22.34 4.31
N ILE A 92 -9.56 21.15 4.57
CA ILE A 92 -9.38 19.97 3.71
C ILE A 92 -10.43 19.98 2.60
N ASN A 93 -10.06 19.59 1.39
CA ASN A 93 -11.00 19.42 0.28
C ASN A 93 -12.07 18.35 0.62
N ASP A 94 -13.30 18.59 0.15
CA ASP A 94 -14.33 17.56 0.20
C ASP A 94 -14.16 16.57 -0.95
N PHE A 95 -13.84 15.32 -0.61
CA PHE A 95 -13.63 14.24 -1.57
C PHE A 95 -14.91 13.45 -1.87
N THR A 96 -16.03 13.71 -1.20
CA THR A 96 -17.25 12.88 -1.24
C THR A 96 -17.78 12.73 -2.66
N SER A 97 -18.06 13.85 -3.33
CA SER A 97 -18.59 13.83 -4.71
C SER A 97 -17.64 13.17 -5.71
N LEU A 98 -16.34 13.36 -5.54
CA LEU A 98 -15.33 12.73 -6.39
C LEU A 98 -15.32 11.20 -6.20
N LEU A 99 -15.46 10.72 -4.96
CA LEU A 99 -15.47 9.28 -4.66
C LEU A 99 -16.78 8.58 -5.05
N GLU A 100 -17.90 9.31 -5.07
CA GLU A 100 -19.20 8.78 -5.53
C GLU A 100 -19.28 8.65 -7.05
N ASN A 101 -18.61 9.54 -7.79
CA ASN A 101 -18.72 9.63 -9.25
C ASN A 101 -17.56 8.95 -10.00
N THR A 102 -16.66 8.25 -9.32
CA THR A 102 -15.49 7.62 -9.95
C THR A 102 -15.19 6.24 -9.39
N SER A 103 -14.40 5.47 -10.14
CA SER A 103 -13.92 4.15 -9.73
C SER A 103 -12.59 4.18 -8.96
N ILE A 104 -12.30 5.25 -8.21
CA ILE A 104 -11.02 5.40 -7.51
C ILE A 104 -10.83 4.31 -6.46
N LYS A 105 -9.77 3.51 -6.63
CA LYS A 105 -9.37 2.40 -5.75
C LYS A 105 -8.06 2.68 -5.03
N THR A 106 -7.22 3.52 -5.59
CA THR A 106 -5.87 3.78 -5.10
C THR A 106 -5.64 5.26 -4.88
N ILE A 107 -5.12 5.61 -3.71
CA ILE A 107 -4.68 6.95 -3.34
C ILE A 107 -3.17 6.93 -3.19
N ILE A 108 -2.49 7.86 -3.86
CA ILE A 108 -1.05 8.05 -3.73
C ILE A 108 -0.80 9.40 -3.07
N ALA A 109 -0.39 9.38 -1.81
CA ALA A 109 0.03 10.57 -1.08
C ALA A 109 1.45 10.98 -1.50
N ASN A 110 1.58 12.14 -2.13
CA ASN A 110 2.85 12.75 -2.53
C ASN A 110 3.51 13.46 -1.35
N GLY A 111 4.03 12.67 -0.40
CA GLY A 111 4.73 13.13 0.79
C GLY A 111 3.98 12.87 2.10
N LYS A 112 4.73 12.98 3.21
CA LYS A 112 4.24 12.64 4.56
C LYS A 112 3.09 13.51 5.04
N THR A 113 3.09 14.81 4.71
CA THR A 113 2.02 15.74 5.13
C THR A 113 0.67 15.29 4.58
N ALA A 114 0.59 15.04 3.28
CA ALA A 114 -0.65 14.54 2.66
C ALA A 114 -1.07 13.19 3.27
N TYR A 115 -0.12 12.27 3.45
CA TYR A 115 -0.40 10.96 4.03
C TYR A 115 -0.92 11.05 5.48
N HIS A 116 -0.34 11.93 6.29
CA HIS A 116 -0.77 12.12 7.67
C HIS A 116 -2.23 12.58 7.73
N GLU A 117 -2.59 13.60 6.95
CA GLU A 117 -3.97 14.10 6.92
C GLU A 117 -4.98 13.04 6.45
N ILE A 118 -4.60 12.22 5.47
CA ILE A 118 -5.43 11.10 5.01
C ILE A 118 -5.72 10.13 6.15
N VAL A 119 -4.69 9.76 6.92
CA VAL A 119 -4.82 8.79 8.01
C VAL A 119 -5.56 9.40 9.20
N ALA A 120 -5.19 10.62 9.61
CA ALA A 120 -5.77 11.29 10.78
C ALA A 120 -7.28 11.53 10.60
N ASN A 121 -7.68 11.99 9.42
CA ASN A 121 -9.07 12.32 9.12
C ASN A 121 -9.84 11.14 8.49
N HIS A 122 -9.23 9.96 8.36
CA HIS A 122 -9.85 8.77 7.78
C HIS A 122 -10.51 9.03 6.40
N LEU A 123 -9.84 9.79 5.54
CA LEU A 123 -10.44 10.33 4.30
C LEU A 123 -10.82 9.25 3.28
N PHE A 124 -10.16 8.08 3.32
CA PHE A 124 -10.31 7.03 2.31
C PHE A 124 -10.32 5.62 2.94
N PRO A 125 -11.32 5.29 3.79
CA PRO A 125 -11.29 4.08 4.62
C PRO A 125 -11.28 2.77 3.82
N GLU A 126 -11.89 2.77 2.63
CA GLU A 126 -12.04 1.59 1.77
C GLU A 126 -11.16 1.65 0.51
N ARG A 127 -10.04 2.39 0.54
CA ARG A 127 -9.12 2.49 -0.61
C ARG A 127 -7.69 2.16 -0.19
N SER A 128 -6.90 1.67 -1.14
CA SER A 128 -5.47 1.44 -0.92
C SER A 128 -4.75 2.79 -0.90
N VAL A 129 -4.09 3.13 0.22
CA VAL A 129 -3.35 4.38 0.37
C VAL A 129 -1.84 4.10 0.40
N TYR A 130 -1.10 4.72 -0.52
CA TYR A 130 0.36 4.63 -0.61
C TYR A 130 1.00 5.96 -0.20
N CYS A 131 2.01 5.91 0.68
CA CYS A 131 2.84 7.06 1.02
C CYS A 131 4.11 7.02 0.18
N CYS A 132 4.25 7.94 -0.78
CA CYS A 132 5.46 8.06 -1.58
C CYS A 132 6.30 9.27 -1.12
N LEU A 133 7.61 9.18 -1.30
CA LEU A 133 8.49 10.31 -1.05
C LEU A 133 8.09 11.49 -1.94
N SER A 134 7.99 12.67 -1.32
CA SER A 134 7.52 13.89 -2.00
C SER A 134 8.35 14.19 -3.24
N THR A 135 7.73 14.62 -4.33
CA THR A 135 8.39 14.99 -5.60
C THR A 135 9.02 16.38 -5.58
N SER A 136 8.95 17.10 -4.46
CA SER A 136 9.59 18.41 -4.31
C SER A 136 11.12 18.32 -4.46
N GLY A 137 11.75 19.44 -4.84
CA GLY A 137 13.19 19.53 -5.02
C GLY A 137 14.00 19.21 -3.75
N ALA A 138 13.40 19.38 -2.57
CA ALA A 138 14.03 19.07 -1.27
C ALA A 138 14.42 17.59 -1.12
N ASN A 139 13.82 16.69 -1.91
CA ASN A 139 14.07 15.25 -1.82
C ASN A 139 14.95 14.70 -2.98
N ASN A 140 15.60 15.58 -3.76
CA ASN A 140 16.37 15.18 -4.95
C ASN A 140 17.55 14.25 -4.68
N SER A 141 18.14 14.29 -3.48
CA SER A 141 19.18 13.35 -3.06
C SER A 141 18.69 11.89 -2.94
N ARG A 142 17.38 11.65 -2.94
CA ARG A 142 16.74 10.33 -2.76
C ARG A 142 16.01 9.84 -4.02
N LYS A 143 16.47 10.28 -5.19
CA LYS A 143 15.82 10.05 -6.50
C LYS A 143 15.51 8.57 -6.78
N GLN A 144 16.48 7.66 -6.58
CA GLN A 144 16.27 6.22 -6.83
C GLN A 144 15.17 5.62 -5.94
N LYS A 145 15.24 5.85 -4.63
CA LYS A 145 14.22 5.36 -3.69
C LYS A 145 12.83 5.90 -4.06
N ARG A 146 12.74 7.19 -4.39
CA ARG A 146 11.50 7.83 -4.83
C ARG A 146 10.95 7.18 -6.10
N GLN A 147 11.80 6.94 -7.12
CA GLN A 147 11.36 6.27 -8.35
C GLN A 147 10.77 4.88 -8.07
N ILE A 148 11.38 4.09 -7.17
CA ILE A 148 10.89 2.76 -6.79
C ILE A 148 9.51 2.86 -6.11
N GLU A 149 9.37 3.73 -5.11
CA GLU A 149 8.10 3.92 -4.39
C GLU A 149 6.96 4.36 -5.33
N TRP A 150 7.24 5.30 -6.22
CA TRP A 150 6.25 5.77 -7.20
C TRP A 150 5.91 4.71 -8.24
N GLN A 151 6.89 3.93 -8.71
CA GLN A 151 6.64 2.82 -9.63
C GLN A 151 5.76 1.76 -8.98
N GLN A 152 6.01 1.44 -7.71
CA GLN A 152 5.22 0.47 -6.95
C GLN A 152 3.77 0.96 -6.75
N ALA A 153 3.58 2.24 -6.44
CA ALA A 153 2.26 2.80 -6.22
C ALA A 153 1.43 2.94 -7.52
N LEU A 154 2.06 3.26 -8.65
CA LEU A 154 1.39 3.44 -9.95
C LEU A 154 1.10 2.13 -10.68
N ASN A 155 1.93 1.11 -10.47
CA ASN A 155 1.71 -0.20 -11.06
C ASN A 155 0.53 -0.86 -10.32
N LYS A 156 -0.67 -0.74 -10.89
CA LYS A 156 -1.95 -1.38 -10.50
C LYS A 156 -1.90 -2.92 -10.54
N THR A 157 -0.83 -3.55 -10.06
CA THR A 157 -0.47 -4.91 -10.45
C THR A 157 -0.28 -5.85 -9.28
N ASN A 158 -0.71 -5.48 -8.08
CA ASN A 158 -0.86 -6.45 -7.00
C ASN A 158 -2.11 -7.28 -7.26
N GLN A 159 -1.90 -8.48 -7.81
CA GLN A 159 -2.96 -9.46 -8.00
C GLN A 159 -2.78 -10.57 -6.98
N THR A 160 -3.82 -10.80 -6.20
CA THR A 160 -3.87 -11.88 -5.21
C THR A 160 -4.39 -13.14 -5.88
N TYR A 161 -3.62 -14.22 -5.81
CA TYR A 161 -3.98 -15.53 -6.32
C TYR A 161 -4.11 -16.53 -5.18
N PHE A 162 -5.08 -17.43 -5.29
CA PHE A 162 -5.43 -18.40 -4.26
C PHE A 162 -5.29 -19.83 -4.78
N GLY A 163 -4.76 -20.73 -3.94
CA GLY A 163 -4.85 -22.17 -4.12
C GLY A 163 -3.52 -22.89 -3.92
N ASN A 164 -3.41 -24.08 -4.50
CA ASN A 164 -2.26 -24.96 -4.33
C ASN A 164 -1.64 -25.42 -5.68
N ASN A 165 -2.00 -24.75 -6.77
CA ASN A 165 -1.43 -25.00 -8.10
C ASN A 165 0.09 -24.89 -8.06
N THR A 166 0.77 -25.69 -8.89
CA THR A 166 2.24 -25.80 -8.87
C THR A 166 2.95 -24.44 -8.95
N TRP A 167 2.46 -23.53 -9.80
CA TRP A 167 3.06 -22.20 -9.95
C TRP A 167 2.80 -21.29 -8.73
N ILE A 168 1.65 -21.39 -8.06
CA ILE A 168 1.35 -20.63 -6.83
C ILE A 168 2.28 -21.09 -5.71
N ARG A 169 2.43 -22.42 -5.54
CA ARG A 169 3.37 -22.98 -4.57
C ARG A 169 4.80 -22.55 -4.86
N ALA A 170 5.23 -22.60 -6.13
CA ALA A 170 6.55 -22.15 -6.53
C ALA A 170 6.79 -20.67 -6.17
N ALA A 171 5.79 -19.80 -6.42
CA ALA A 171 5.85 -18.39 -6.08
C ALA A 171 5.93 -18.16 -4.55
N ALA A 172 5.13 -18.89 -3.77
CA ALA A 172 5.18 -18.85 -2.31
C ALA A 172 6.53 -19.34 -1.78
N TYR A 173 7.04 -20.48 -2.28
CA TYR A 173 8.33 -21.04 -1.88
C TYR A 173 9.50 -20.12 -2.24
N TYR A 174 9.48 -19.50 -3.42
CA TYR A 174 10.47 -18.49 -3.78
C TYR A 174 10.51 -17.36 -2.73
N LEU A 175 9.35 -16.79 -2.39
CA LEU A 175 9.29 -15.69 -1.43
C LEU A 175 9.68 -16.13 -0.01
N ARG A 176 9.21 -17.30 0.42
CA ARG A 176 9.58 -17.92 1.70
C ARG A 176 11.08 -18.17 1.79
N TYR A 177 11.71 -18.65 0.73
CA TYR A 177 13.17 -18.83 0.69
C TYR A 177 13.90 -17.48 0.82
N GLN A 178 13.44 -16.45 0.11
CA GLN A 178 14.03 -15.12 0.23
C GLN A 178 13.92 -14.55 1.66
N VAL A 179 12.76 -14.68 2.31
CA VAL A 179 12.50 -14.07 3.61
C VAL A 179 12.98 -14.94 4.78
N PHE A 180 12.55 -16.19 4.86
CA PHE A 180 12.84 -17.05 6.00
C PHE A 180 14.25 -17.61 5.95
N VAL A 181 14.69 -18.11 4.78
CA VAL A 181 16.03 -18.71 4.65
C VAL A 181 17.11 -17.64 4.52
N LEU A 182 17.04 -16.80 3.49
CA LEU A 182 18.15 -15.88 3.19
C LEU A 182 18.21 -14.70 4.15
N GLU A 183 17.08 -14.09 4.47
CA GLU A 183 17.01 -12.93 5.35
C GLU A 183 17.02 -13.31 6.84
N GLN A 184 16.13 -14.20 7.30
CA GLN A 184 16.04 -14.59 8.71
C GLN A 184 16.99 -15.72 9.13
N LYS A 185 17.76 -16.28 8.19
CA LYS A 185 18.79 -17.31 8.44
C LYS A 185 18.24 -18.65 8.95
N ILE A 186 16.99 -18.98 8.63
CA ILE A 186 16.41 -20.30 8.90
C ILE A 186 17.03 -21.32 7.93
N ALA A 187 17.40 -22.50 8.42
CA ALA A 187 17.93 -23.55 7.56
C ALA A 187 16.88 -23.98 6.51
N PRO A 188 17.24 -24.16 5.22
CA PRO A 188 16.27 -24.55 4.19
C PRO A 188 15.48 -25.82 4.55
N SER A 189 16.12 -26.79 5.21
CA SER A 189 15.48 -28.04 5.63
C SER A 189 14.45 -27.88 6.75
N LEU A 190 14.55 -26.80 7.54
CA LEU A 190 13.58 -26.48 8.58
C LEU A 190 12.41 -25.65 8.02
N GLU A 191 12.68 -24.75 7.07
CA GLU A 191 11.62 -23.95 6.44
C GLU A 191 10.71 -24.78 5.54
N PHE A 192 11.28 -25.78 4.86
CA PHE A 192 10.58 -26.66 3.92
C PHE A 192 10.49 -28.10 4.46
N ASP A 193 10.07 -28.24 5.73
CA ASP A 193 9.87 -29.51 6.44
C ASP A 193 8.46 -30.12 6.25
N GLU A 194 7.70 -29.60 5.30
CA GLU A 194 6.29 -29.94 5.07
C GLU A 194 6.10 -31.45 4.81
N LYS A 195 5.17 -32.08 5.54
CA LYS A 195 4.85 -33.51 5.38
C LYS A 195 4.25 -33.78 4.00
N THR A 196 4.72 -34.82 3.32
CA THR A 196 4.35 -35.17 1.94
C THR A 196 2.85 -35.43 1.69
N ASN A 197 2.06 -35.67 2.74
CA ASN A 197 0.62 -35.96 2.64
C ASN A 197 -0.28 -34.81 3.11
N THR A 198 0.26 -33.62 3.38
CA THR A 198 -0.54 -32.46 3.80
C THR A 198 -0.82 -31.54 2.61
N ILE A 199 -2.09 -31.19 2.39
CA ILE A 199 -2.47 -30.24 1.34
C ILE A 199 -2.43 -28.82 1.91
N HIS A 200 -1.34 -28.11 1.61
CA HIS A 200 -1.19 -26.70 1.93
C HIS A 200 -1.79 -25.81 0.85
N ASN A 201 -2.51 -24.76 1.26
CA ASN A 201 -3.01 -23.72 0.37
C ASN A 201 -2.26 -22.41 0.59
N TYR A 202 -2.25 -21.59 -0.45
CA TYR A 202 -1.50 -20.34 -0.49
C TYR A 202 -2.37 -19.20 -1.00
N LEU A 203 -2.22 -18.02 -0.39
CA LEU A 203 -2.49 -16.76 -1.07
C LEU A 203 -1.15 -16.15 -1.45
N VAL A 204 -0.99 -15.76 -2.71
CA VAL A 204 0.20 -15.08 -3.23
C VAL A 204 -0.22 -13.76 -3.87
N VAL A 205 0.41 -12.67 -3.47
CA VAL A 205 0.34 -11.39 -4.18
C VAL A 205 1.50 -11.35 -5.17
N LEU A 206 1.18 -11.28 -6.45
CA LEU A 206 2.16 -10.94 -7.48
C LEU A 206 2.11 -9.44 -7.71
N ASN A 207 3.26 -8.78 -7.77
CA ASN A 207 3.42 -7.50 -8.43
C ASN A 207 3.93 -7.77 -9.85
N GLN A 208 3.06 -7.60 -10.85
CA GLN A 208 3.30 -8.05 -12.22
C GLN A 208 3.53 -9.57 -12.30
N LYS A 209 4.80 -10.02 -12.27
CA LYS A 209 5.20 -11.43 -12.28
C LYS A 209 6.03 -11.82 -11.06
N GLU A 210 6.40 -10.85 -10.21
CA GLU A 210 7.22 -11.10 -9.03
C GLU A 210 6.32 -11.32 -7.79
N PRO A 211 6.47 -12.43 -7.06
CA PRO A 211 5.77 -12.62 -5.80
C PRO A 211 6.30 -11.67 -4.72
N VAL A 212 5.39 -10.87 -4.15
CA VAL A 212 5.73 -9.82 -3.19
C VAL A 212 5.15 -10.03 -1.80
N ALA A 213 4.12 -10.88 -1.66
CA ALA A 213 3.61 -11.30 -0.36
C ALA A 213 2.96 -12.69 -0.46
N THR A 214 3.02 -13.48 0.60
CA THR A 214 2.35 -14.79 0.65
C THR A 214 1.84 -15.13 2.05
N ILE A 215 0.75 -15.88 2.13
CA ILE A 215 0.26 -16.57 3.33
C ILE A 215 0.06 -18.03 2.97
N ARG A 216 0.58 -18.95 3.79
CA ARG A 216 0.19 -20.36 3.79
C ARG A 216 -0.98 -20.53 4.76
N PHE A 217 -1.90 -21.42 4.46
CA PHE A 217 -2.92 -21.83 5.42
C PHE A 217 -3.43 -23.22 5.04
N ASP A 218 -3.93 -23.92 6.03
CA ASP A 218 -4.62 -25.19 5.84
C ASP A 218 -6.11 -25.01 6.14
N ILE A 219 -6.93 -25.83 5.49
CA ILE A 219 -8.37 -25.86 5.70
C ILE A 219 -8.65 -26.79 6.88
N TYR A 220 -8.68 -26.23 8.08
CA TYR A 220 -9.02 -26.98 9.31
C TYR A 220 -10.54 -27.06 9.53
N LYS A 221 -10.99 -28.14 10.17
CA LYS A 221 -12.35 -28.25 10.76
C LYS A 221 -12.32 -27.52 12.12
N ASN A 222 -13.33 -26.68 12.40
CA ASN A 222 -13.64 -25.96 13.67
C ASN A 222 -13.86 -24.42 13.55
N HIS A 223 -14.37 -23.93 12.41
CA HIS A 223 -14.70 -22.50 12.20
C HIS A 223 -13.58 -21.50 12.51
N THR A 224 -12.34 -21.96 12.71
CA THR A 224 -11.16 -21.13 12.98
C THR A 224 -10.12 -21.44 11.91
N ILE A 225 -9.66 -20.40 11.22
CA ILE A 225 -8.57 -20.48 10.24
C ILE A 225 -7.28 -19.98 10.88
N SER A 226 -6.13 -20.47 10.42
CA SER A 226 -4.82 -20.00 10.87
C SER A 226 -3.96 -19.59 9.68
N PRO A 227 -3.59 -18.31 9.54
CA PRO A 227 -2.55 -17.90 8.61
C PRO A 227 -1.19 -18.32 9.17
N ASP A 228 -0.36 -18.88 8.30
CA ASP A 228 0.97 -19.38 8.62
C ASP A 228 1.96 -18.99 7.50
N ARG A 229 3.26 -19.01 7.79
CA ARG A 229 4.35 -18.63 6.86
C ARG A 229 4.04 -17.32 6.14
N PHE A 230 3.46 -16.36 6.86
CA PHE A 230 3.11 -15.06 6.34
C PHE A 230 4.38 -14.22 6.19
N CYS A 231 4.71 -13.85 4.95
CA CYS A 231 5.80 -12.94 4.69
C CYS A 231 5.52 -11.95 3.55
N VAL A 232 6.22 -10.82 3.60
CA VAL A 232 6.19 -9.75 2.61
C VAL A 232 7.63 -9.45 2.19
N ALA A 233 7.87 -9.33 0.89
CA ALA A 233 9.18 -9.02 0.33
C ALA A 233 9.71 -7.69 0.88
N LYS A 234 11.00 -7.65 1.24
CA LYS A 234 11.64 -6.50 1.89
C LYS A 234 11.47 -5.19 1.10
N SER A 235 11.47 -5.27 -0.23
CA SER A 235 11.34 -4.14 -1.15
C SER A 235 9.98 -3.41 -1.10
N VAL A 236 8.96 -4.04 -0.52
CA VAL A 236 7.58 -3.51 -0.49
C VAL A 236 6.95 -3.47 0.91
N ARG A 237 7.76 -3.70 1.97
CA ARG A 237 7.28 -3.58 3.36
C ARG A 237 6.91 -2.13 3.68
N ASN A 238 5.99 -1.96 4.64
CA ASN A 238 5.44 -0.66 5.06
C ASN A 238 4.61 0.08 4.01
N GLN A 239 4.16 -0.62 2.95
CA GLN A 239 3.30 -0.07 1.90
C GLN A 239 1.86 -0.60 1.97
N GLY A 240 1.45 -1.15 3.11
CA GLY A 240 0.10 -1.70 3.30
C GLY A 240 -0.17 -3.07 2.68
N ILE A 241 0.74 -3.62 1.86
CA ILE A 241 0.55 -4.93 1.19
C ILE A 241 0.24 -6.06 2.17
N GLY A 242 0.95 -6.12 3.30
CA GLY A 242 0.70 -7.15 4.32
C GLY A 242 -0.71 -7.07 4.90
N SER A 243 -1.17 -5.87 5.25
CA SER A 243 -2.55 -5.65 5.72
C SER A 243 -3.59 -6.01 4.64
N SER A 244 -3.33 -5.63 3.39
CA SER A 244 -4.21 -5.98 2.27
C SER A 244 -4.31 -7.50 2.06
N LEU A 245 -3.18 -8.20 2.07
CA LEU A 245 -3.14 -9.66 1.92
C LEU A 245 -3.85 -10.36 3.09
N LEU A 246 -3.65 -9.89 4.32
CA LEU A 246 -4.33 -10.43 5.49
C LEU A 246 -5.86 -10.22 5.41
N ASN A 247 -6.30 -9.07 4.93
CA ASN A 247 -7.72 -8.80 4.69
C ASN A 247 -8.30 -9.70 3.58
N ASP A 248 -7.58 -9.90 2.47
CA ASP A 248 -8.00 -10.83 1.39
C ASP A 248 -8.12 -12.27 1.91
N PHE A 249 -7.17 -12.69 2.75
CA PHE A 249 -7.20 -13.97 3.43
C PHE A 249 -8.44 -14.11 4.33
N GLU A 250 -8.75 -13.10 5.14
CA GLU A 250 -9.91 -13.09 6.04
C GLU A 250 -11.24 -13.09 5.28
N LYS A 251 -11.36 -12.31 4.20
CA LYS A 251 -12.54 -12.33 3.33
C LYS A 251 -12.76 -13.69 2.69
N LYS A 252 -11.67 -14.34 2.24
CA LYS A 252 -11.73 -15.70 1.72
C LYS A 252 -12.17 -16.69 2.80
N ALA A 253 -11.65 -16.56 4.00
CA ALA A 253 -12.03 -17.39 5.15
C ALA A 253 -13.52 -17.24 5.50
N LEU A 254 -14.04 -16.00 5.52
CA LEU A 254 -15.48 -15.73 5.69
C LEU A 254 -16.33 -16.43 4.63
N GLY A 255 -15.95 -16.32 3.35
CA GLY A 255 -16.63 -17.01 2.25
C GLY A 255 -16.60 -18.54 2.35
N LEU A 256 -15.68 -19.11 3.13
CA LEU A 256 -15.59 -20.55 3.41
C LEU A 256 -16.28 -20.95 4.73
N GLY A 257 -16.94 -20.02 5.44
CA GLY A 257 -17.68 -20.29 6.67
C GLY A 257 -16.86 -20.26 7.97
N TYR A 258 -15.63 -19.72 7.92
CA TYR A 258 -14.83 -19.48 9.11
C TYR A 258 -15.31 -18.24 9.87
N LYS A 259 -15.31 -18.32 11.20
CA LYS A 259 -15.75 -17.26 12.11
C LYS A 259 -14.59 -16.59 12.84
N TYR A 260 -13.44 -17.26 12.93
CA TYR A 260 -12.28 -16.78 13.66
C TYR A 260 -11.00 -16.97 12.83
N SER A 261 -10.05 -16.05 13.01
CA SER A 261 -8.66 -16.23 12.63
C SER A 261 -7.81 -16.30 13.89
N LEU A 262 -6.93 -17.29 14.01
CA LEU A 262 -6.05 -17.52 15.14
C LEU A 262 -4.63 -17.74 14.62
N LEU A 263 -3.63 -17.05 15.18
CA LEU A 263 -2.24 -17.17 14.75
C LEU A 263 -1.27 -17.11 15.93
N SER A 264 -0.05 -17.63 15.72
CA SER A 264 1.11 -17.38 16.59
C SER A 264 1.84 -16.13 16.08
N ALA A 265 2.03 -15.14 16.94
CA ALA A 265 2.76 -13.92 16.62
C ALA A 265 4.00 -13.80 17.50
N GLU A 266 5.16 -13.65 16.87
CA GLU A 266 6.36 -13.17 17.55
C GLU A 266 6.11 -11.77 18.13
N LYS A 267 6.79 -11.44 19.24
CA LYS A 267 6.68 -10.13 19.90
C LYS A 267 6.74 -8.92 18.97
N GLN A 268 7.63 -8.97 17.98
CA GLN A 268 7.83 -7.88 17.01
C GLN A 268 6.65 -7.69 16.03
N ALA A 269 5.84 -8.72 15.80
CA ALA A 269 4.70 -8.69 14.89
C ALA A 269 3.38 -8.25 15.58
N ILE A 270 3.35 -8.23 16.91
CA ILE A 270 2.15 -7.87 17.69
C ILE A 270 1.53 -6.53 17.25
N PRO A 271 2.28 -5.41 17.10
CA PRO A 271 1.69 -4.13 16.71
C PRO A 271 1.03 -4.19 15.32
N PHE A 272 1.59 -4.97 14.40
CA PHE A 272 1.00 -5.17 13.08
C PHE A 272 -0.35 -5.89 13.17
N TYR A 273 -0.43 -6.99 13.92
CA TYR A 273 -1.69 -7.75 14.05
C TYR A 273 -2.75 -6.98 14.85
N GLN A 274 -2.36 -6.23 15.89
CA GLN A 274 -3.28 -5.34 16.62
C GLN A 274 -3.87 -4.27 15.70
N LYS A 275 -3.05 -3.65 14.84
CA LYS A 275 -3.53 -2.69 13.83
C LYS A 275 -4.55 -3.30 12.86
N ASN A 276 -4.43 -4.60 12.59
CA ASN A 276 -5.38 -5.35 11.73
C ASN A 276 -6.54 -5.98 12.54
N GLY A 277 -6.73 -5.61 13.81
CA GLY A 277 -7.89 -6.00 14.62
C GLY A 277 -7.76 -7.33 15.37
N TYR A 278 -6.55 -7.89 15.49
CA TYR A 278 -6.30 -9.05 16.35
C TYR A 278 -6.08 -8.64 17.80
N GLN A 279 -6.47 -9.52 18.72
CA GLN A 279 -6.25 -9.37 20.15
C GLN A 279 -5.39 -10.52 20.68
N ILE A 280 -4.56 -10.27 21.68
CA ILE A 280 -3.79 -11.31 22.36
C ILE A 280 -4.77 -12.26 23.05
N ALA A 281 -4.57 -13.56 22.83
CA ALA A 281 -5.46 -14.64 23.26
C ALA A 281 -4.76 -15.67 24.17
N SER A 282 -3.46 -15.53 24.42
CA SER A 282 -2.69 -16.37 25.33
C SER A 282 -1.67 -15.57 26.14
N GLU A 283 -1.11 -16.21 27.15
CA GLU A 283 0.17 -15.81 27.74
C GLU A 283 1.32 -16.02 26.74
N GLU A 284 2.48 -15.46 27.06
CA GLU A 284 3.70 -15.61 26.28
C GLU A 284 4.28 -17.02 26.41
N TYR A 285 4.69 -17.61 25.29
CA TYR A 285 5.33 -18.92 25.24
C TYR A 285 6.53 -18.91 24.29
N LEU A 286 7.37 -19.94 24.40
CA LEU A 286 8.55 -20.12 23.56
C LEU A 286 8.22 -21.07 22.41
N GLU A 287 8.46 -20.62 21.17
CA GLU A 287 8.30 -21.40 19.94
C GLU A 287 9.60 -21.26 19.13
N ASP A 288 10.28 -22.37 18.86
CA ASP A 288 11.59 -22.42 18.18
C ASP A 288 12.65 -21.46 18.75
N GLY A 289 12.61 -21.22 20.07
CA GLY A 289 13.53 -20.33 20.77
C GLY A 289 13.15 -18.84 20.71
N ILE A 290 12.00 -18.50 20.14
CA ILE A 290 11.47 -17.14 20.03
C ILE A 290 10.22 -17.00 20.91
N PHE A 291 10.09 -15.85 21.59
CA PHE A 291 8.91 -15.54 22.39
C PHE A 291 7.73 -15.11 21.51
N CYS A 292 6.63 -15.84 21.63
CA CYS A 292 5.41 -15.70 20.85
C CYS A 292 4.18 -15.57 21.77
N VAL A 293 3.10 -15.03 21.20
CA VAL A 293 1.75 -15.02 21.79
C VAL A 293 0.75 -15.49 20.75
N GLN A 294 -0.32 -16.16 21.17
CA GLN A 294 -1.46 -16.41 20.30
C GLN A 294 -2.27 -15.14 20.16
N MET A 295 -2.69 -14.84 18.93
CA MET A 295 -3.56 -13.71 18.64
C MET A 295 -4.79 -14.17 17.87
N LYS A 296 -5.96 -13.66 18.25
CA LYS A 296 -7.26 -14.03 17.69
C LYS A 296 -8.02 -12.82 17.16
N LYS A 297 -8.70 -13.00 16.04
CA LYS A 297 -9.66 -12.06 15.48
C LYS A 297 -10.99 -12.76 15.19
N THR A 298 -12.10 -12.13 15.58
CA THR A 298 -13.43 -12.52 15.11
C THR A 298 -13.65 -11.94 13.73
N LEU A 299 -13.92 -12.81 12.76
CA LEU A 299 -14.22 -12.40 11.39
C LEU A 299 -15.68 -11.95 11.32
N LYS A 300 -15.91 -10.77 10.75
CA LYS A 300 -17.25 -10.18 10.57
C LYS A 300 -17.46 -9.85 9.10
N VAL A 301 -18.71 -10.02 8.64
CA VAL A 301 -19.18 -9.59 7.33
C VAL A 301 -19.07 -8.07 7.23
#